data_AF-A0A239ESD7-F1
#
_entry.id   AF-A0A239ESD7-F1
#
_cell.length_a   1.000
_cell.length_b   1.000
_cell.length_c   1.000
_cell.angle_alpha   90.00
_cell.angle_beta   90.00
_cell.angle_gamma   90.00
#
_symmetry.space_group_name_H-M   'P 1'
#
loop_
_entity.id
_entity.type
_entity.pdbx_description
1 polymer ?
#
loop_
_entity_poly.entity_id
_entity_poly.type
_entity_poly.pdbx_seq_one_letter_code
_entity_poly.pdbx_strand_id
1 'polypeptide(L)'
;MGTNRNLSAVKHTLLYLLFFSVGFTFLQLWDTWKSLLTGTQVDWATTFSSLNVYSILSIALPVSVALGFARSKRIQKEKGSTSL
;
A
#
# COMPACT_ATOMS: atom_id res chain seq x y z
N MET A 1 -20.96 -5.96 19.79
CA MET A 1 -19.91 -6.81 19.18
C MET A 1 -19.57 -6.44 17.73
N GLY A 2 -19.76 -5.17 17.30
CA GLY A 2 -19.54 -4.72 15.91
C GLY A 2 -18.25 -3.91 15.69
N THR A 3 -17.78 -3.20 16.71
CA THR A 3 -16.63 -2.27 16.63
C THR A 3 -15.31 -2.97 16.28
N ASN A 4 -15.11 -4.19 16.78
CA ASN A 4 -13.89 -4.98 16.53
C ASN A 4 -13.76 -5.46 15.06
N ARG A 5 -14.87 -5.62 14.32
CA ARG A 5 -14.82 -6.04 12.90
C ARG A 5 -14.39 -4.90 11.99
N ASN A 6 -14.89 -3.69 12.23
CA ASN A 6 -14.47 -2.49 11.49
C ASN A 6 -13.00 -2.15 11.75
N LEU A 7 -12.54 -2.29 12.99
CA LEU A 7 -11.14 -2.02 13.34
C LEU A 7 -10.17 -2.98 12.61
N SER A 8 -10.55 -4.26 12.48
CA SER A 8 -9.74 -5.24 11.74
C SER A 8 -9.68 -4.94 10.24
N ALA A 9 -10.81 -4.55 9.63
CA ALA A 9 -10.84 -4.18 8.22
C ALA A 9 -9.97 -2.96 7.93
N VAL A 10 -10.04 -1.92 8.78
CA VAL A 10 -9.20 -0.71 8.66
C VAL A 10 -7.72 -1.04 8.80
N LYS A 11 -7.34 -1.88 9.77
CA LYS A 11 -5.94 -2.33 9.94
C LYS A 11 -5.41 -3.04 8.68
N HIS A 12 -6.23 -3.88 8.04
CA HIS A 12 -5.83 -4.57 6.82
C HIS A 12 -5.71 -3.62 5.63
N THR A 13 -6.66 -2.71 5.45
CA THR A 13 -6.58 -1.67 4.41
C THR A 13 -5.34 -0.80 4.60
N LEU A 14 -5.01 -0.42 5.84
CA LEU A 14 -3.82 0.34 6.16
C LEU A 14 -2.54 -0.44 5.84
N LEU A 15 -2.48 -1.74 6.16
CA LEU A 15 -1.36 -2.62 5.82
C LEU A 15 -1.14 -2.70 4.31
N TYR A 16 -2.21 -2.87 3.52
CA TYR A 16 -2.11 -2.86 2.06
C TYR A 16 -1.62 -1.50 1.55
N LEU A 17 -2.14 -0.41 2.10
CA LEU A 17 -1.73 0.94 1.70
C LEU A 17 -0.25 1.19 1.96
N LEU A 18 0.23 0.76 3.13
CA LEU A 18 1.63 0.90 3.52
C LEU A 18 2.52 0.03 2.62
N PHE A 19 2.10 -1.22 2.34
CA PHE A 19 2.82 -2.10 1.43
C PHE A 19 2.93 -1.55 0.01
N PHE A 20 1.81 -1.06 -0.57
CA PHE A 20 1.80 -0.46 -1.90
C PHE A 20 2.60 0.83 -1.95
N SER A 21 2.50 1.68 -0.93
CA SER A 21 3.26 2.93 -0.87
C SER A 21 4.77 2.66 -0.83
N VAL A 22 5.21 1.69 -0.01
CA VAL A 22 6.62 1.29 0.06
C VAL A 22 7.08 0.69 -1.28
N GLY A 23 6.28 -0.19 -1.88
CA GLY A 23 6.62 -0.81 -3.18
C GLY A 23 6.75 0.21 -4.31
N PHE A 24 5.82 1.17 -4.41
CA PHE A 24 5.88 2.24 -5.40
C PHE A 24 7.04 3.22 -5.17
N THR A 25 7.33 3.52 -3.90
CA THR A 25 8.51 4.32 -3.54
C THR A 25 9.79 3.62 -3.98
N PHE A 26 9.90 2.30 -3.75
CA PHE A 26 11.03 1.50 -4.23
C PHE A 26 11.15 1.48 -5.75
N LEU A 27 10.03 1.41 -6.48
CA LEU A 27 10.01 1.49 -7.94
C LEU A 27 10.50 2.86 -8.44
N GLN A 28 10.11 3.96 -7.81
CA GLN A 28 10.61 5.30 -8.17
C GLN A 28 12.09 5.49 -7.84
N LEU A 29 12.56 4.94 -6.72
CA LEU A 29 13.97 4.97 -6.32
C LEU A 29 14.82 3.92 -7.05
N TRP A 30 14.25 3.07 -7.90
CA TRP A 30 14.98 2.01 -8.58
C TRP A 30 16.12 2.53 -9.45
N ASP A 31 15.91 3.63 -10.17
CA ASP A 31 16.95 4.26 -10.99
C ASP A 31 18.05 4.91 -10.12
N THR A 32 17.68 5.43 -8.95
CA THR A 32 18.63 5.90 -7.93
C THR A 32 19.48 4.74 -7.40
N TRP A 33 18.86 3.59 -7.11
CA TRP A 33 19.55 2.38 -6.68
C TRP A 33 20.54 1.88 -7.74
N LYS A 34 20.16 1.86 -9.01
CA LYS A 34 21.09 1.54 -10.11
C LYS A 34 22.28 2.50 -10.14
N SER A 35 22.01 3.80 -10.02
CA SER A 35 23.05 4.83 -10.01
C SER A 35 24.07 4.61 -8.89
N LEU A 36 23.57 4.34 -7.68
CA LEU A 36 24.40 3.92 -6.53
C LEU A 36 25.24 2.68 -6.81
N LEU A 37 24.66 1.64 -7.40
CA LEU A 37 25.37 0.40 -7.72
C LEU A 37 26.43 0.60 -8.82
N THR A 38 26.23 1.57 -9.72
CA THR A 38 27.23 1.98 -10.72
C THR A 38 28.31 2.92 -10.18
N GLY A 39 28.24 3.31 -8.89
CA GLY A 39 29.22 4.19 -8.25
C GLY A 39 29.09 5.66 -8.64
N THR A 40 27.98 6.08 -9.25
CA THR A 40 27.73 7.49 -9.54
C THR A 40 27.26 8.22 -8.28
N GLN A 41 27.70 9.48 -8.13
CA GLN A 41 27.31 10.30 -6.99
C GLN A 41 25.82 10.65 -7.11
N VAL A 42 25.03 10.15 -6.15
CA VAL A 42 23.59 10.41 -6.08
C VAL A 42 23.34 11.65 -5.24
N ASP A 43 22.66 12.64 -5.82
CA ASP A 43 22.11 13.75 -5.06
C ASP A 43 20.76 13.37 -4.45
N TRP A 44 20.81 13.08 -3.15
CA TRP A 44 19.65 12.72 -2.36
C TRP A 44 18.64 13.86 -2.22
N ALA A 45 19.08 15.12 -2.16
CA ALA A 45 18.17 16.25 -2.03
C ALA A 45 17.27 16.36 -3.26
N THR A 46 17.87 16.27 -4.44
CA THR A 46 17.14 16.26 -5.71
C THR A 46 16.25 15.02 -5.85
N THR A 47 16.75 13.83 -5.48
CA THR A 47 15.99 12.58 -5.56
C THR A 47 14.76 12.55 -4.63
N PHE A 48 14.89 13.06 -3.40
CA PHE A 48 13.75 13.15 -2.49
C PHE A 48 12.77 14.27 -2.89
N SER A 49 13.24 15.33 -3.54
CA SER A 49 12.37 16.39 -4.06
C SER A 49 11.56 15.94 -5.29
N SER A 50 12.08 14.98 -6.07
CA SER A 50 11.39 14.43 -7.24
C SER A 50 10.42 13.29 -6.90
N LEU A 51 10.42 12.81 -5.65
CA LEU A 51 9.49 11.82 -5.15
C LEU A 51 8.06 12.39 -5.12
N ASN A 52 7.28 12.01 -6.13
CA ASN A 52 5.89 12.44 -6.24
C ASN A 52 4.98 11.55 -5.39
N VAL A 53 4.90 11.86 -4.10
CA VAL A 53 4.06 11.15 -3.12
C VAL A 53 2.58 11.16 -3.52
N TYR A 54 2.10 12.21 -4.21
CA TYR A 54 0.73 12.27 -4.70
C TYR A 54 0.43 11.20 -5.76
N SER A 55 1.35 10.97 -6.69
CA SER A 55 1.22 9.90 -7.69
C SER A 55 1.24 8.50 -7.06
N ILE A 56 1.99 8.31 -5.98
CA ILE A 56 2.01 7.05 -5.22
C ILE A 56 0.66 6.84 -4.53
N LEU A 57 0.18 7.86 -3.80
CA LEU A 57 -1.07 7.78 -3.05
C LEU A 57 -2.30 7.63 -3.95
N SER A 58 -2.32 8.29 -5.10
CA SER A 58 -3.46 8.23 -6.04
C SER A 58 -3.71 6.83 -6.58
N ILE A 59 -2.67 5.98 -6.63
CA ILE A 59 -2.77 4.57 -7.04
C ILE A 59 -2.93 3.66 -5.82
N ALA A 60 -2.14 3.88 -4.77
CA ALA A 60 -2.13 3.02 -3.58
C ALA A 60 -3.46 3.07 -2.80
N LEU A 61 -4.11 4.24 -2.71
CA LEU A 61 -5.39 4.40 -2.02
C LEU A 61 -6.53 3.57 -2.64
N PRO A 62 -6.91 3.74 -3.92
CA PRO A 62 -8.01 2.99 -4.51
C PRO A 62 -7.76 1.48 -4.53
N VAL A 63 -6.52 1.06 -4.79
CA VAL A 63 -6.15 -0.38 -4.77
C VAL A 63 -6.31 -0.97 -3.37
N SER A 64 -5.86 -0.26 -2.34
CA SER A 64 -5.96 -0.73 -0.94
C SER A 64 -7.39 -0.79 -0.44
N VAL A 65 -8.22 0.20 -0.83
CA VAL A 65 -9.65 0.22 -0.52
C VAL A 65 -10.37 -0.92 -1.23
N ALA A 66 -10.11 -1.14 -2.52
CA ALA A 66 -10.71 -2.23 -3.30
C ALA A 66 -10.39 -3.61 -2.70
N LEU A 67 -9.13 -3.85 -2.34
CA LEU A 67 -8.69 -5.10 -1.71
C LEU A 67 -9.28 -5.27 -0.30
N GLY A 68 -9.32 -4.21 0.50
CA GLY A 68 -9.96 -4.22 1.82
C GLY A 68 -11.45 -4.56 1.75
N PHE A 69 -12.17 -3.98 0.78
CA PHE A 69 -13.59 -4.22 0.58
C PHE A 69 -13.89 -5.64 0.05
N ALA A 70 -13.10 -6.12 -0.91
CA ALA A 70 -13.21 -7.48 -1.44
C ALA A 70 -12.98 -8.53 -0.34
N ARG A 71 -12.01 -8.31 0.54
CA ARG A 71 -11.73 -9.19 1.69
C ARG A 71 -12.84 -9.13 2.73
N SER A 72 -13.35 -7.94 3.05
CA SER A 72 -14.48 -7.77 3.96
C SER A 72 -15.73 -8.54 3.49
N LYS A 73 -16.03 -8.49 2.19
CA LYS A 73 -17.11 -9.27 1.57
C LYS A 73 -16.90 -10.78 1.71
N ARG A 74 -15.68 -11.29 1.49
CA ARG A 74 -15.37 -12.73 1.67
C ARG A 74 -15.57 -13.18 3.11
N ILE A 75 -15.09 -12.39 4.09
CA ILE A 75 -15.23 -12.72 5.52
C ILE A 75 -16.70 -12.74 5.96
N GLN A 76 -17.55 -11.87 5.40
CA GLN A 76 -18.99 -11.93 5.65
C GLN A 76 -19.65 -13.17 5.05
N LYS A 77 -19.19 -13.63 3.87
CA LYS A 77 -19.71 -14.82 3.20
C LYS A 77 -19.33 -16.12 3.93
N GLU A 78 -18.10 -16.23 4.43
CA GLU A 78 -17.65 -17.39 5.21
C GLU A 78 -18.37 -17.53 6.56
N LYS A 79 -18.69 -16.41 7.22
CA LYS A 79 -19.45 -16.44 8.49
C LYS A 79 -20.95 -16.68 8.33
N GLY A 80 -21.51 -16.43 7.14
CA GLY A 80 -22.90 -16.80 6.83
C GLY A 80 -23.10 -18.29 6.51
N SER A 81 -22.02 -19.01 6.18
CA SER A 81 -22.07 -20.42 5.81
C SER A 81 -21.88 -21.38 6.99
N THR A 82 -21.55 -20.88 8.18
CA THR A 82 -21.31 -21.67 9.40
C THR A 82 -22.51 -21.67 10.36
N SER A 83 -23.64 -21.07 9.96
CA SER A 83 -24.90 -21.04 10.71
C SER A 83 -26.03 -21.84 10.06
N LEU A 84 -25.71 -22.76 9.15
CA LEU A 84 -26.59 -23.78 8.58
C LEU A 84 -26.04 -25.15 8.98
#